data_AF-A0A536YEA1-F1
#
_entry.id   AF-A0A536YEA1-F1
#
_cell.length_a   1.000
_cell.length_b   1.000
_cell.length_c   1.000
_cell.angle_alpha   90.00
_cell.angle_beta   90.00
_cell.angle_gamma   90.00
#
_symmetry.space_group_name_H-M   'P 1'
#
loop_
_entity.id
_entity.type
_entity.pdbx_description
1 polymer ?
#
loop_
_entity_poly.entity_id
_entity_poly.type
_entity_poly.pdbx_seq_one_letter_code
_entity_poly.pdbx_strand_id
1 'polypeptide(L)'
;MNRRNFLKSSTAAVVAQSLPWSRMAAAEGWRTFETVTRVDIKDAFGVARAWVPLPLAADTPWHKTIDNAWSGNAARAQIASDGKYGVTMLHVEWNEREMNPAIEVTSRFMTRERTVDLGGPKSAVDLTPAERAFYTAPTELIPTDGIVKKTALEVTRGAKTDVDKARAIYEWIVDNTFRDPKTRGCGVGDVKSMLESGHLGGKCADLNALYVGLARAVGVPARDVYGIRVAASKYGYKSLGTGSPNVSKAQHCRADFFARGYGWVPVDPADVRKVVLEEPPGNLAIGDEKVRAARERLFGSWEMNWLAYNMGHDVKLPNATKAPKLPFLMYVNAEADGELRDQLEPDSIRYAISAREISA
;
A
#
# COMPACT_ATOMS: atom_id res chain seq x y z
N MET A 1 54.03 47.20 16.72
CA MET A 1 52.91 46.67 15.91
C MET A 1 52.64 45.24 16.36
N ASN A 2 51.70 45.02 17.29
CA ASN A 2 51.16 43.71 17.63
C ASN A 2 49.86 43.91 18.42
N ARG A 3 48.70 43.52 17.85
CA ARG A 3 47.37 43.78 18.41
C ARG A 3 46.68 42.47 18.81
N ARG A 4 46.51 42.34 20.13
CA ARG A 4 45.27 41.94 20.84
C ARG A 4 44.81 40.48 20.74
N ASN A 5 45.13 39.74 21.80
CA ASN A 5 44.29 38.71 22.39
C ASN A 5 42.99 39.33 22.94
N PHE A 6 41.84 38.78 22.57
CA PHE A 6 40.61 38.93 23.36
C PHE A 6 39.73 37.69 23.15
N LEU A 7 39.72 36.81 24.15
CA LEU A 7 38.77 35.71 24.29
C LEU A 7 37.37 36.29 24.54
N LYS A 8 36.39 35.90 23.71
CA LYS A 8 34.97 36.05 24.02
C LYS A 8 34.26 34.71 23.85
N SER A 9 33.99 34.10 24.99
CA SER A 9 33.07 33.00 25.20
C SER A 9 31.69 33.38 24.65
N SER A 10 31.16 32.58 23.72
CA SER A 10 29.80 32.72 23.20
C SER A 10 29.05 31.44 23.50
N THR A 11 28.30 31.43 24.61
CA THR A 11 27.27 30.41 24.88
C THR A 11 26.14 30.59 23.88
N ALA A 12 26.10 29.76 22.85
CA ALA A 12 24.96 29.67 21.95
C ALA A 12 23.81 28.93 22.66
N ALA A 13 22.83 29.69 23.14
CA ALA A 13 21.54 29.13 23.51
C ALA A 13 20.85 28.64 22.23
N VAL A 14 20.81 27.34 22.02
CA VAL A 14 19.99 26.71 20.99
C VAL A 14 18.53 26.90 21.42
N VAL A 15 17.87 27.92 20.89
CA VAL A 15 16.42 28.00 20.92
C VAL A 15 15.91 26.85 20.06
N ALA A 16 15.45 25.77 20.69
CA ALA A 16 14.71 24.72 20.02
C ALA A 16 13.44 25.36 19.44
N GLN A 17 13.50 25.74 18.16
CA GLN A 17 12.29 26.04 17.42
C GLN A 17 11.47 24.76 17.41
N SER A 18 10.38 24.74 18.18
CA SER A 18 9.36 23.71 18.09
C SER A 18 8.89 23.69 16.63
N LEU A 19 9.42 22.74 15.87
CA LEU A 19 9.09 22.58 14.47
C LEU A 19 7.56 22.38 14.35
N PRO A 20 6.92 22.88 13.27
CA PRO A 20 5.46 22.94 13.13
C PRO A 20 4.71 21.59 13.16
N TRP A 21 5.41 20.45 13.15
CA TRP A 21 4.81 19.11 13.17
C TRP A 21 4.28 18.69 14.55
N SER A 22 4.82 19.21 15.65
CA SER A 22 4.32 18.87 17.00
C SER A 22 2.87 19.31 17.22
N ARG A 23 2.41 20.34 16.52
CA ARG A 23 1.00 20.79 16.54
C ARG A 23 0.06 19.93 15.69
N MET A 24 0.56 19.23 14.66
CA MET A 24 -0.26 18.29 13.87
C MET A 24 -0.43 16.95 14.58
N ALA A 25 0.61 16.48 15.29
CA ALA A 25 0.65 15.18 15.95
C ALA A 25 -0.32 15.03 17.16
N ALA A 26 -0.93 16.12 17.65
CA ALA A 26 -1.83 16.12 18.82
C ALA A 26 -3.33 15.92 18.48
N ALA A 27 -3.68 15.53 17.26
CA ALA A 27 -5.08 15.31 16.88
C ALA A 27 -5.62 13.97 17.44
N GLU A 28 -6.75 14.02 18.13
CA GLU A 28 -7.38 12.84 18.77
C GLU A 28 -7.53 11.66 17.79
N GLY A 29 -7.06 10.48 18.21
CA GLY A 29 -7.11 9.23 17.45
C GLY A 29 -6.09 9.09 16.33
N TRP A 30 -5.27 10.11 16.04
CA TRP A 30 -4.17 10.00 15.08
C TRP A 30 -2.90 9.48 15.75
N ARG A 31 -2.16 8.65 15.01
CA ARG A 31 -0.84 8.14 15.35
C ARG A 31 0.14 8.63 14.29
N THR A 32 1.33 9.03 14.72
CA THR A 32 2.36 9.55 13.82
C THR A 32 3.47 8.53 13.67
N PHE A 33 3.91 8.29 12.44
CA PHE A 33 4.95 7.33 12.12
C PHE A 33 6.02 7.97 11.25
N GLU A 34 7.21 7.38 11.34
CA GLU A 34 8.31 7.62 10.43
C GLU A 34 8.71 6.27 9.80
N THR A 35 8.86 6.26 8.47
CA THR A 35 9.50 5.16 7.75
C THR A 35 10.79 5.65 7.11
N VAL A 36 11.83 4.84 7.18
CA VAL A 36 13.10 5.08 6.48
C VAL A 36 13.33 3.94 5.50
N THR A 37 13.32 4.26 4.21
CA THR A 37 13.61 3.34 3.11
C THR A 37 15.01 3.62 2.58
N ARG A 38 15.93 2.71 2.83
CA ARG A 38 17.27 2.72 2.26
C ARG A 38 17.31 1.82 1.04
N VAL A 39 17.83 2.33 -0.07
CA VAL A 39 18.03 1.60 -1.32
C VAL A 39 19.51 1.62 -1.66
N ASP A 40 20.08 0.45 -1.90
CA ASP A 40 21.42 0.24 -2.40
C ASP A 40 21.30 -0.62 -3.67
N ILE A 41 21.70 -0.09 -4.83
CA ILE A 41 21.72 -0.84 -6.10
C ILE A 41 23.09 -1.47 -6.25
N LYS A 42 23.15 -2.80 -6.37
CA LYS A 42 24.41 -3.52 -6.61
C LYS A 42 24.69 -3.64 -8.10
N ASP A 43 25.97 -3.76 -8.45
CA ASP A 43 26.44 -4.05 -9.81
C ASP A 43 25.80 -3.13 -10.88
N ALA A 44 25.67 -1.86 -10.52
CA ALA A 44 25.17 -0.82 -11.41
C ALA A 44 26.28 -0.45 -12.39
N PHE A 45 26.23 -1.04 -13.59
CA PHE A 45 27.00 -0.57 -14.73
C PHE A 45 26.12 0.41 -15.53
N GLY A 46 26.66 1.56 -15.90
CA GLY A 46 25.90 2.59 -16.62
C GLY A 46 24.91 3.36 -15.75
N VAL A 47 23.97 4.07 -16.38
CA VAL A 47 22.97 4.87 -15.65
C VAL A 47 22.10 3.96 -14.81
N ALA A 48 22.02 4.24 -13.51
CA ALA A 48 21.11 3.58 -12.59
C ALA A 48 19.94 4.48 -12.23
N ARG A 49 18.76 3.89 -12.08
CA ARG A 49 17.53 4.56 -11.65
C ARG A 49 16.82 3.78 -10.57
N ALA A 50 16.13 4.49 -9.68
CA ALA A 50 15.21 3.88 -8.72
C ALA A 50 13.90 4.66 -8.63
N TRP A 51 12.83 3.93 -8.33
CA TRP A 51 11.50 4.45 -8.04
C TRP A 51 11.08 3.94 -6.67
N VAL A 52 11.12 4.84 -5.69
CA VAL A 52 10.72 4.54 -4.30
C VAL A 52 9.27 4.98 -4.10
N PRO A 53 8.33 4.08 -3.74
CA PRO A 53 6.96 4.47 -3.43
C PRO A 53 6.93 5.51 -2.31
N LEU A 54 6.14 6.58 -2.48
CA LEU A 54 5.93 7.59 -1.45
C LEU A 54 4.53 7.43 -0.83
N PRO A 55 4.32 7.93 0.40
CA PRO A 55 2.99 8.01 1.01
C PRO A 55 1.97 8.71 0.10
N LEU A 56 0.68 8.43 0.30
CA LEU A 56 -0.40 9.09 -0.44
C LEU A 56 -0.20 10.61 -0.49
N ALA A 57 -0.25 11.16 -1.70
CA ALA A 57 -0.07 12.61 -1.92
C ALA A 57 -1.25 13.44 -1.41
N ALA A 58 -2.47 12.88 -1.50
CA ALA A 58 -3.68 13.51 -1.02
C ALA A 58 -4.02 13.05 0.41
N ASP A 59 -4.37 14.01 1.26
CA ASP A 59 -4.92 13.74 2.58
C ASP A 59 -6.24 12.98 2.47
N THR A 60 -6.43 12.02 3.37
CA THR A 60 -7.68 11.30 3.55
C THR A 60 -8.15 11.43 5.00
N PRO A 61 -9.41 11.06 5.32
CA PRO A 61 -9.88 11.03 6.71
C PRO A 61 -9.11 10.09 7.64
N TRP A 62 -8.24 9.23 7.11
CA TRP A 62 -7.53 8.16 7.83
C TRP A 62 -6.01 8.15 7.60
N HIS A 63 -5.49 8.97 6.68
CA HIS A 63 -4.06 9.07 6.36
C HIS A 63 -3.70 10.49 5.93
N LYS A 64 -2.60 11.03 6.46
CA LYS A 64 -2.04 12.33 6.07
C LYS A 64 -0.53 12.24 5.97
N THR A 65 0.03 12.80 4.90
CA THR A 65 1.48 12.87 4.73
C THR A 65 1.98 14.17 5.35
N ILE A 66 2.98 14.08 6.23
CA ILE A 66 3.59 15.26 6.87
C ILE A 66 4.71 15.78 5.97
N ASP A 67 5.72 14.95 5.73
CA ASP A 67 6.88 15.31 4.92
C ASP A 67 7.58 14.09 4.33
N ASN A 68 8.34 14.32 3.26
CA ASN A 68 9.27 13.38 2.68
C ASN A 68 10.62 14.08 2.52
N ALA A 69 11.68 13.44 2.98
CA ALA A 69 13.06 13.90 2.84
C ALA A 69 13.91 12.78 2.29
N TRP A 70 14.99 13.11 1.58
CA TRP A 70 15.92 12.12 1.06
C TRP A 70 17.36 12.64 1.07
N SER A 71 18.29 11.71 1.17
CA SER A 71 19.73 11.99 1.10
C SER A 71 20.47 10.80 0.51
N GLY A 72 21.57 11.04 -0.21
CA GLY A 72 22.37 10.01 -0.85
C GLY A 72 23.31 10.60 -1.88
N ASN A 73 23.88 9.75 -2.72
CA ASN A 73 24.81 10.13 -3.80
C ASN A 73 24.13 10.24 -5.18
N ALA A 74 22.80 10.38 -5.21
CA ALA A 74 22.07 10.56 -6.46
C ALA A 74 22.45 11.86 -7.17
N ALA A 75 22.61 11.80 -8.48
CA ALA A 75 22.82 12.98 -9.32
C ALA A 75 21.53 13.80 -9.43
N ARG A 76 20.38 13.11 -9.43
CA ARG A 76 19.05 13.72 -9.45
C ARG A 76 18.08 12.89 -8.62
N ALA A 77 17.25 13.57 -7.83
CA ALA A 77 16.13 12.96 -7.12
C ALA A 77 14.95 13.93 -7.15
N GLN A 78 13.79 13.46 -7.61
CA GLN A 78 12.59 14.28 -7.72
C GLN A 78 11.32 13.43 -7.55
N ILE A 79 10.27 14.03 -7.01
CA ILE A 79 8.96 13.40 -6.97
C ILE A 79 8.42 13.31 -8.40
N ALA A 80 7.94 12.13 -8.78
CA ALA A 80 7.28 11.88 -10.04
C ALA A 80 5.89 11.28 -9.80
N SER A 81 5.01 11.41 -10.80
CA SER A 81 3.67 10.85 -10.78
C SER A 81 3.38 10.00 -12.01
N ASP A 82 2.49 9.03 -11.87
CA ASP A 82 1.99 8.22 -12.98
C ASP A 82 1.04 8.98 -13.91
N GLY A 83 0.50 10.13 -13.47
CA GLY A 83 -0.40 10.99 -14.23
C GLY A 83 -1.82 10.44 -14.42
N LYS A 84 -2.15 9.26 -13.86
CA LYS A 84 -3.47 8.61 -14.00
C LYS A 84 -4.16 8.41 -12.66
N TYR A 85 -3.51 7.72 -11.72
CA TYR A 85 -4.06 7.43 -10.39
C TYR A 85 -3.57 8.40 -9.32
N GLY A 86 -2.68 9.33 -9.67
CA GLY A 86 -2.02 10.20 -8.70
C GLY A 86 -1.03 9.43 -7.83
N VAL A 87 -0.50 8.30 -8.33
CA VAL A 87 0.60 7.59 -7.69
C VAL A 87 1.77 8.54 -7.59
N THR A 88 2.44 8.57 -6.44
CA THR A 88 3.68 9.32 -6.27
C THR A 88 4.83 8.41 -5.90
N MET A 89 5.99 8.74 -6.43
CA MET A 89 7.23 8.00 -6.22
C MET A 89 8.41 8.97 -6.27
N LEU A 90 9.46 8.69 -5.51
CA LEU A 90 10.73 9.37 -5.70
C LEU A 90 11.45 8.70 -6.88
N HIS A 91 11.59 9.42 -7.99
CA HIS A 91 12.44 9.03 -9.11
C HIS A 91 13.86 9.53 -8.84
N VAL A 92 14.79 8.58 -8.77
CA VAL A 92 16.20 8.81 -8.44
C VAL A 92 17.05 8.34 -9.61
N GLU A 93 18.04 9.14 -10.00
CA GLU A 93 18.98 8.82 -11.08
C GLU A 93 20.42 9.06 -10.61
N TRP A 94 21.30 8.10 -10.91
CA TRP A 94 22.73 8.17 -10.67
C TRP A 94 23.49 8.19 -12.00
N ASN A 95 24.64 8.86 -11.99
CA ASN A 95 25.52 8.92 -13.16
C ASN A 95 26.12 7.54 -13.47
N GLU A 96 26.52 7.33 -14.73
CA GLU A 96 27.08 6.07 -15.23
C GLU A 96 28.29 5.51 -14.47
N ARG A 97 29.00 6.38 -13.74
CA ARG A 97 30.24 6.05 -13.02
C ARG A 97 30.02 5.85 -11.53
N GLU A 98 28.79 5.93 -11.03
CA GLU A 98 28.50 5.68 -9.63
C GLU A 98 28.54 4.18 -9.33
N MET A 99 29.59 3.75 -8.63
CA MET A 99 29.83 2.34 -8.34
C MET A 99 28.97 1.82 -7.17
N ASN A 100 28.48 2.72 -6.31
CA ASN A 100 27.64 2.34 -5.16
C ASN A 100 26.40 3.26 -5.07
N PRO A 101 25.45 3.17 -6.02
CA PRO A 101 24.24 3.97 -5.97
C PRO A 101 23.44 3.72 -4.68
N ALA A 102 23.27 4.77 -3.88
CA ALA A 102 22.57 4.70 -2.61
C ALA A 102 21.70 5.93 -2.34
N ILE A 103 20.51 5.70 -1.82
CA ILE A 103 19.58 6.74 -1.37
C ILE A 103 18.84 6.27 -0.13
N GLU A 104 18.67 7.18 0.82
CA GLU A 104 17.79 7.01 1.97
C GLU A 104 16.62 7.99 1.84
N VAL A 105 15.41 7.47 2.00
CA VAL A 105 14.15 8.23 1.93
C VAL A 105 13.45 8.11 3.28
N THR A 106 13.24 9.25 3.94
CA THR A 106 12.47 9.35 5.18
C THR A 106 11.10 9.92 4.86
N SER A 107 10.05 9.22 5.27
CA SER A 107 8.66 9.66 5.14
C SER A 107 8.02 9.73 6.51
N ARG A 108 7.40 10.87 6.83
CA ARG A 108 6.58 11.04 8.04
C ARG A 108 5.13 11.21 7.66
N PHE A 109 4.26 10.51 8.37
CA PHE A 109 2.84 10.48 8.09
C PHE A 109 2.05 10.20 9.36
N MET A 110 0.76 10.50 9.29
CA MET A 110 -0.18 10.21 10.35
C MET A 110 -1.24 9.25 9.84
N THR A 111 -1.65 8.30 10.67
CA THR A 111 -2.82 7.46 10.39
C THR A 111 -3.82 7.50 11.53
N ARG A 112 -5.08 7.23 11.23
CA ARG A 112 -6.15 7.10 12.22
C ARG A 112 -7.05 5.95 11.82
N GLU A 113 -7.50 5.18 12.82
CA GLU A 113 -8.39 4.04 12.62
C GLU A 113 -9.53 4.33 11.65
N ARG A 114 -9.84 3.33 10.82
CA ARG A 114 -10.83 3.45 9.76
C ARG A 114 -11.92 2.42 9.97
N THR A 115 -13.12 2.90 10.26
CA THR A 115 -14.34 2.10 10.36
C THR A 115 -15.47 2.87 9.72
N VAL A 116 -16.29 2.19 8.92
CA VAL A 116 -17.51 2.74 8.32
C VAL A 116 -18.71 2.05 8.93
N ASP A 117 -19.63 2.84 9.48
CA ASP A 117 -20.92 2.34 9.95
C ASP A 117 -21.82 2.01 8.75
N LEU A 118 -22.26 0.76 8.69
CA LEU A 118 -23.11 0.21 7.63
C LEU A 118 -24.56 0.01 8.09
N GLY A 119 -24.94 0.54 9.26
CA GLY A 119 -26.28 0.45 9.83
C GLY A 119 -27.36 1.27 9.10
N GLY A 120 -26.98 2.18 8.21
CA GLY A 120 -27.90 2.91 7.34
C GLY A 120 -27.21 3.94 6.43
N PRO A 121 -27.72 4.19 5.21
CA PRO A 121 -27.08 5.09 4.26
C PRO A 121 -27.24 6.55 4.69
N LYS A 122 -26.18 7.35 4.49
CA LYS A 122 -26.17 8.81 4.65
C LYS A 122 -26.52 9.45 3.31
N SER A 123 -27.62 10.20 3.22
CA SER A 123 -28.27 10.56 1.94
C SER A 123 -27.46 11.41 0.93
N ALA A 124 -26.28 11.92 1.27
CA ALA A 124 -25.55 12.91 0.46
C ALA A 124 -24.22 12.43 -0.17
N VAL A 125 -23.80 11.17 0.00
CA VAL A 125 -22.47 10.70 -0.49
C VAL A 125 -22.63 9.86 -1.76
N ASP A 126 -22.24 10.38 -2.93
CA ASP A 126 -22.14 9.61 -4.18
C ASP A 126 -20.91 10.06 -5.01
N LEU A 127 -20.48 9.22 -5.95
CA LEU A 127 -19.48 9.56 -6.95
C LEU A 127 -20.13 10.26 -8.14
N THR A 128 -19.39 11.16 -8.78
CA THR A 128 -19.75 11.66 -10.12
C THR A 128 -19.75 10.52 -11.14
N PRO A 129 -20.44 10.67 -12.29
CA PRO A 129 -20.37 9.67 -13.36
C PRO A 129 -18.95 9.36 -13.84
N ALA A 130 -18.07 10.37 -13.89
CA ALA A 130 -16.68 10.21 -14.31
C ALA A 130 -15.85 9.39 -13.30
N GLU A 131 -15.98 9.70 -12.01
CA GLU A 131 -15.33 8.93 -10.95
C GLU A 131 -15.85 7.48 -10.92
N ARG A 132 -17.16 7.30 -11.06
CA ARG A 132 -17.76 5.97 -11.13
C ARG A 132 -17.17 5.17 -12.30
N ALA A 133 -17.16 5.74 -13.50
CA ALA A 133 -16.58 5.10 -14.67
C ALA A 133 -15.09 4.74 -14.44
N PHE A 134 -14.32 5.64 -13.85
CA PHE A 134 -12.91 5.42 -13.52
C PHE A 134 -12.72 4.24 -12.56
N TYR A 135 -13.48 4.19 -11.47
CA TYR A 135 -13.35 3.16 -10.44
C TYR A 135 -14.08 1.85 -10.75
N THR A 136 -14.81 1.78 -11.87
CA THR A 136 -15.34 0.52 -12.44
C THR A 136 -14.58 0.03 -13.68
N ALA A 137 -13.60 0.80 -14.17
CA ALA A 137 -12.88 0.44 -15.39
C ALA A 137 -11.97 -0.79 -15.18
N PRO A 138 -11.78 -1.62 -16.23
CA PRO A 138 -10.82 -2.71 -16.19
C PRO A 138 -9.37 -2.21 -16.22
N THR A 139 -8.46 -3.07 -15.80
CA THR A 139 -7.00 -2.93 -15.98
C THR A 139 -6.45 -4.15 -16.72
N GLU A 140 -5.15 -4.18 -17.04
CA GLU A 140 -4.56 -5.29 -17.80
C GLU A 140 -4.73 -6.65 -17.09
N LEU A 141 -4.52 -6.68 -15.77
CA LEU A 141 -4.64 -7.89 -14.95
C LEU A 141 -5.98 -8.03 -14.21
N ILE A 142 -6.84 -7.02 -14.27
CA ILE A 142 -8.17 -7.02 -13.65
C ILE A 142 -9.22 -6.67 -14.72
N PRO A 143 -9.49 -7.57 -15.68
CA PRO A 143 -10.58 -7.39 -16.62
C PRO A 143 -11.93 -7.49 -15.92
N THR A 144 -12.97 -6.88 -16.49
CA THR A 144 -14.32 -6.81 -15.91
C THR A 144 -15.38 -7.52 -16.76
N ASP A 145 -14.94 -8.34 -17.72
CA ASP A 145 -15.75 -9.09 -18.67
C ASP A 145 -15.48 -10.61 -18.56
N GLY A 146 -15.95 -11.38 -19.55
CA GLY A 146 -15.65 -12.81 -19.66
C GLY A 146 -15.94 -13.62 -18.39
N ILE A 147 -14.96 -14.42 -17.95
CA ILE A 147 -15.06 -15.25 -16.74
C ILE A 147 -15.22 -14.40 -15.48
N VAL A 148 -14.59 -13.22 -15.40
CA VAL A 148 -14.69 -12.34 -14.23
C VAL A 148 -16.13 -11.86 -14.06
N LYS A 149 -16.75 -11.38 -15.14
CA LYS A 149 -18.16 -10.96 -15.13
C LYS A 149 -19.10 -12.11 -14.82
N LYS A 150 -18.86 -13.29 -15.42
CA LYS A 150 -19.68 -14.48 -15.17
C LYS A 150 -19.66 -14.87 -13.69
N THR A 151 -18.47 -15.00 -13.10
CA THR A 151 -18.30 -15.32 -11.68
C THR A 151 -18.93 -14.24 -10.80
N ALA A 152 -18.72 -12.96 -11.10
CA ALA A 152 -19.28 -11.88 -10.29
C ALA A 152 -20.82 -11.85 -10.30
N LEU A 153 -21.46 -12.11 -11.45
CA LEU A 153 -22.92 -12.22 -11.55
C LEU A 153 -23.47 -13.43 -10.79
N GLU A 154 -22.74 -14.54 -10.76
CA GLU A 154 -23.12 -15.73 -10.00
C GLU A 154 -23.04 -15.47 -8.49
N VAL A 155 -21.91 -14.94 -8.03
CA VAL A 155 -21.65 -14.62 -6.62
C VAL A 155 -22.65 -13.59 -6.07
N THR A 156 -23.04 -12.62 -6.88
CA THR A 156 -23.95 -11.53 -6.47
C THR A 156 -25.42 -11.78 -6.79
N ARG A 157 -25.80 -13.02 -7.11
CA ARG A 157 -27.18 -13.35 -7.47
C ARG A 157 -28.14 -12.98 -6.33
N GLY A 158 -29.11 -12.12 -6.65
CA GLY A 158 -30.12 -11.64 -5.69
C GLY A 158 -29.69 -10.46 -4.82
N ALA A 159 -28.41 -10.05 -4.85
CA ALA A 159 -27.92 -8.86 -4.16
C ALA A 159 -28.43 -7.58 -4.85
N LYS A 160 -28.95 -6.63 -4.07
CA LYS A 160 -29.64 -5.43 -4.59
C LYS A 160 -28.80 -4.17 -4.46
N THR A 161 -28.17 -3.97 -3.30
CA THR A 161 -27.40 -2.77 -3.01
C THR A 161 -25.90 -2.94 -3.28
N ASP A 162 -25.15 -1.84 -3.33
CA ASP A 162 -23.69 -1.88 -3.44
C ASP A 162 -23.07 -2.68 -2.27
N VAL A 163 -23.60 -2.50 -1.06
CA VAL A 163 -23.15 -3.21 0.15
C VAL A 163 -23.47 -4.70 0.07
N ASP A 164 -24.66 -5.08 -0.41
CA ASP A 164 -25.02 -6.50 -0.55
C ASP A 164 -24.10 -7.21 -1.54
N LYS A 165 -23.83 -6.58 -2.69
CA LYS A 165 -22.94 -7.13 -3.72
C LYS A 165 -21.52 -7.24 -3.21
N ALA A 166 -21.00 -6.17 -2.61
CA ALA A 166 -19.67 -6.14 -2.01
C ALA A 166 -19.51 -7.23 -0.93
N ARG A 167 -20.51 -7.38 -0.06
CA ARG A 167 -20.50 -8.42 0.98
C ARG A 167 -20.54 -9.80 0.37
N ALA A 168 -21.43 -10.08 -0.58
CA ALA A 168 -21.48 -11.39 -1.24
C ALA A 168 -20.13 -11.78 -1.86
N ILE A 169 -19.44 -10.83 -2.51
CA ILE A 169 -18.10 -11.03 -3.07
C ILE A 169 -17.06 -11.27 -1.97
N TYR A 170 -17.07 -10.47 -0.91
CA TYR A 170 -16.17 -10.63 0.23
C TYR A 170 -16.30 -12.02 0.86
N GLU A 171 -17.52 -12.45 1.18
CA GLU A 171 -17.80 -13.74 1.79
C GLU A 171 -17.36 -14.89 0.87
N TRP A 172 -17.71 -14.80 -0.43
CA TRP A 172 -17.31 -15.82 -1.40
C TRP A 172 -15.80 -15.95 -1.50
N ILE A 173 -15.04 -14.85 -1.51
CA ILE A 173 -13.57 -14.91 -1.53
C ILE A 173 -13.03 -15.56 -0.27
N VAL A 174 -13.55 -15.20 0.91
CA VAL A 174 -13.11 -15.81 2.18
C VAL A 174 -13.34 -17.33 2.18
N ASP A 175 -14.46 -17.79 1.61
CA ASP A 175 -14.82 -19.20 1.57
C ASP A 175 -14.11 -20.01 0.47
N ASN A 176 -13.80 -19.39 -0.67
CA ASN A 176 -13.33 -20.10 -1.87
C ASN A 176 -11.85 -19.91 -2.18
N THR A 177 -11.17 -18.95 -1.55
CA THR A 177 -9.74 -18.72 -1.76
C THR A 177 -8.89 -19.27 -0.62
N PHE A 178 -7.58 -19.31 -0.79
CA PHE A 178 -6.64 -19.59 0.30
C PHE A 178 -5.36 -18.77 0.18
N ARG A 179 -4.70 -18.53 1.32
CA ARG A 179 -3.38 -17.92 1.37
C ARG A 179 -2.35 -18.96 0.97
N ASP A 180 -1.62 -18.70 -0.12
CA ASP A 180 -0.52 -19.57 -0.56
C ASP A 180 0.84 -18.99 -0.12
N PRO A 181 1.57 -19.64 0.79
CA PRO A 181 2.89 -19.16 1.20
C PRO A 181 3.92 -19.18 0.06
N LYS A 182 3.74 -20.01 -0.98
CA LYS A 182 4.66 -20.18 -2.12
C LYS A 182 4.56 -19.05 -3.14
N THR A 183 3.49 -18.28 -3.15
CA THR A 183 3.33 -17.11 -4.02
C THR A 183 4.49 -16.13 -3.79
N ARG A 184 5.19 -15.72 -4.86
CA ARG A 184 6.28 -14.73 -4.77
C ARG A 184 5.71 -13.37 -4.37
N GLY A 185 6.44 -12.65 -3.51
CA GLY A 185 6.04 -11.33 -3.02
C GLY A 185 4.64 -11.37 -2.39
N CYS A 186 3.74 -10.55 -2.92
CA CYS A 186 2.34 -10.46 -2.50
C CYS A 186 1.36 -10.99 -3.56
N GLY A 187 1.86 -11.58 -4.64
CA GLY A 187 1.06 -11.86 -5.83
C GLY A 187 1.24 -10.85 -6.95
N VAL A 188 0.69 -11.17 -8.11
CA VAL A 188 0.69 -10.30 -9.31
C VAL A 188 -0.68 -9.67 -9.55
N GLY A 189 -1.74 -10.24 -8.98
CA GLY A 189 -3.10 -9.71 -9.16
C GLY A 189 -3.76 -10.08 -10.49
N ASP A 190 -3.34 -11.18 -11.15
CA ASP A 190 -3.94 -11.66 -12.39
C ASP A 190 -5.25 -12.42 -12.11
N VAL A 191 -6.34 -11.66 -12.10
CA VAL A 191 -7.68 -12.15 -11.76
C VAL A 191 -8.20 -13.13 -12.81
N LYS A 192 -7.89 -12.87 -14.08
CA LYS A 192 -8.36 -13.73 -15.18
C LYS A 192 -7.72 -15.10 -15.09
N SER A 193 -6.40 -15.17 -15.02
CA SER A 193 -5.67 -16.43 -14.94
C SER A 193 -6.05 -17.23 -13.68
N MET A 194 -6.25 -16.54 -12.54
CA MET A 194 -6.73 -17.17 -11.31
C MET A 194 -8.09 -17.86 -11.50
N LEU A 195 -9.05 -17.19 -12.12
CA LEU A 195 -10.39 -17.76 -12.34
C LEU A 195 -10.39 -18.84 -13.43
N GLU A 196 -9.64 -18.67 -14.51
CA GLU A 196 -9.58 -19.64 -15.62
C GLU A 196 -8.91 -20.95 -15.21
N SER A 197 -7.86 -20.88 -14.38
CA SER A 197 -7.18 -22.07 -13.87
C SER A 197 -7.95 -22.77 -12.74
N GLY A 198 -8.87 -22.06 -12.07
CA GLY A 198 -9.52 -22.52 -10.85
C GLY A 198 -8.59 -22.58 -9.63
N HIS A 199 -7.33 -22.17 -9.77
CA HIS A 199 -6.39 -22.09 -8.65
C HIS A 199 -6.61 -20.79 -7.88
N LEU A 200 -7.60 -20.79 -6.98
CA LEU A 200 -7.98 -19.62 -6.16
C LEU A 200 -7.02 -19.39 -4.96
N GLY A 201 -5.72 -19.63 -5.16
CA GLY A 201 -4.67 -19.44 -4.18
C GLY A 201 -3.83 -18.20 -4.48
N GLY A 202 -3.31 -17.54 -3.44
CA GLY A 202 -2.44 -16.39 -3.63
C GLY A 202 -2.11 -15.64 -2.35
N LYS A 203 -1.62 -14.41 -2.50
CA LYS A 203 -1.38 -13.48 -1.39
C LYS A 203 -2.24 -12.23 -1.53
N CYS A 204 -1.91 -11.16 -0.80
CA CYS A 204 -2.83 -10.03 -0.65
C CYS A 204 -3.07 -9.26 -1.94
N ALA A 205 -2.10 -9.15 -2.84
CA ALA A 205 -2.33 -8.53 -4.14
C ALA A 205 -3.21 -9.39 -5.05
N ASP A 206 -3.21 -10.72 -4.91
CA ASP A 206 -4.09 -11.58 -5.72
C ASP A 206 -5.53 -11.58 -5.18
N LEU A 207 -5.69 -11.80 -3.88
CA LEU A 207 -7.01 -11.96 -3.25
C LEU A 207 -7.80 -10.64 -3.21
N ASN A 208 -7.13 -9.50 -2.99
CA ASN A 208 -7.78 -8.20 -3.02
C ASN A 208 -8.01 -7.69 -4.46
N ALA A 209 -7.13 -8.01 -5.42
CA ALA A 209 -7.42 -7.76 -6.83
C ALA A 209 -8.62 -8.59 -7.32
N LEU A 210 -8.77 -9.85 -6.89
CA LEU A 210 -9.95 -10.66 -7.18
C LEU A 210 -11.22 -9.99 -6.64
N TYR A 211 -11.18 -9.48 -5.40
CA TYR A 211 -12.29 -8.71 -4.82
C TYR A 211 -12.64 -7.48 -5.69
N VAL A 212 -11.63 -6.68 -6.04
CA VAL A 212 -11.79 -5.48 -6.85
C VAL A 212 -12.33 -5.82 -8.24
N GLY A 213 -11.81 -6.84 -8.91
CA GLY A 213 -12.25 -7.27 -10.24
C GLY A 213 -13.70 -7.72 -10.25
N LEU A 214 -14.09 -8.57 -9.29
CA LEU A 214 -15.48 -9.03 -9.18
C LEU A 214 -16.42 -7.85 -8.85
N ALA A 215 -16.04 -6.94 -7.96
CA ALA A 215 -16.85 -5.78 -7.61
C ALA A 215 -17.06 -4.84 -8.81
N ARG A 216 -15.96 -4.49 -9.51
CA ARG A 216 -16.01 -3.65 -10.72
C ARG A 216 -16.87 -4.29 -11.81
N ALA A 217 -16.75 -5.61 -11.99
CA ALA A 217 -17.52 -6.33 -12.99
C ALA A 217 -19.03 -6.23 -12.75
N VAL A 218 -19.53 -6.04 -11.53
CA VAL A 218 -20.97 -5.83 -11.25
C VAL A 218 -21.37 -4.37 -11.03
N GLY A 219 -20.49 -3.44 -11.42
CA GLY A 219 -20.73 -2.00 -11.39
C GLY A 219 -20.56 -1.36 -10.01
N VAL A 220 -19.97 -2.07 -9.04
CA VAL A 220 -19.59 -1.52 -7.74
C VAL A 220 -18.20 -0.89 -7.89
N PRO A 221 -18.04 0.44 -7.73
CA PRO A 221 -16.72 1.06 -7.83
C PRO A 221 -15.79 0.51 -6.75
N ALA A 222 -14.60 0.08 -7.12
CA ALA A 222 -13.65 -0.54 -6.20
C ALA A 222 -12.20 -0.22 -6.57
N ARG A 223 -11.30 -0.29 -5.59
CA ARG A 223 -9.87 -0.04 -5.78
C ARG A 223 -9.02 -0.82 -4.80
N ASP A 224 -7.89 -1.29 -5.27
CA ASP A 224 -6.80 -1.74 -4.40
C ASP A 224 -6.14 -0.52 -3.74
N VAL A 225 -5.59 -0.73 -2.54
CA VAL A 225 -4.78 0.24 -1.84
C VAL A 225 -3.51 -0.46 -1.39
N TYR A 226 -2.40 -0.03 -1.96
CA TYR A 226 -1.09 -0.64 -1.78
C TYR A 226 -0.28 0.10 -0.72
N GLY A 227 0.46 -0.65 0.10
CA GLY A 227 1.16 -0.09 1.23
C GLY A 227 2.04 -1.08 1.99
N ILE A 228 2.35 -0.73 3.23
CA ILE A 228 3.22 -1.51 4.11
C ILE A 228 2.76 -1.40 5.57
N ARG A 229 2.82 -2.49 6.34
CA ARG A 229 2.54 -2.43 7.78
C ARG A 229 3.71 -1.79 8.53
N VAL A 230 3.39 -0.96 9.52
CA VAL A 230 4.38 -0.15 10.25
C VAL A 230 4.31 -0.33 11.77
N ALA A 231 3.30 -1.03 12.28
CA ALA A 231 3.17 -1.34 13.70
C ALA A 231 2.49 -2.68 13.95
N ALA A 232 2.56 -3.15 15.21
CA ALA A 232 1.87 -4.35 15.66
C ALA A 232 0.34 -4.15 15.59
N SER A 233 -0.41 -5.25 15.53
CA SER A 233 -1.86 -5.18 15.68
C SER A 233 -2.21 -4.92 17.14
N LYS A 234 -3.05 -3.90 17.39
CA LYS A 234 -3.63 -3.63 18.72
C LYS A 234 -4.79 -4.56 19.07
N TYR A 235 -5.26 -5.35 18.12
CA TYR A 235 -6.34 -6.32 18.29
C TYR A 235 -5.84 -7.73 18.59
N GLY A 236 -4.55 -7.88 18.90
CA GLY A 236 -3.96 -9.15 19.34
C GLY A 236 -3.60 -10.12 18.22
N TYR A 237 -3.80 -9.77 16.95
CA TYR A 237 -3.42 -10.61 15.82
C TYR A 237 -1.93 -10.46 15.49
N LYS A 238 -1.14 -11.52 15.63
CA LYS A 238 0.27 -11.49 15.23
C LYS A 238 0.44 -11.39 13.72
N SER A 239 -0.49 -11.95 12.95
CA SER A 239 -0.48 -11.99 11.49
C SER A 239 -0.88 -10.65 10.83
N LEU A 240 -1.58 -9.76 11.57
CA LEU A 240 -2.15 -8.52 11.03
C LEU A 240 -1.36 -7.25 11.38
N GLY A 241 -0.11 -7.39 11.84
CA GLY A 241 0.79 -6.28 12.12
C GLY A 241 2.25 -6.68 11.94
N THR A 242 3.15 -5.80 12.36
CA THR A 242 4.59 -6.08 12.47
C THR A 242 5.07 -5.80 13.89
N GLY A 243 5.68 -6.81 14.53
CA GLY A 243 6.31 -6.66 15.84
C GLY A 243 7.77 -6.18 15.77
N SER A 244 8.28 -5.89 14.57
CA SER A 244 9.67 -5.52 14.30
C SER A 244 9.76 -4.10 13.73
N PRO A 245 10.76 -3.29 14.14
CA PRO A 245 11.08 -2.03 13.47
C PRO A 245 11.52 -2.23 12.01
N ASN A 246 12.09 -3.39 11.66
CA ASN A 246 12.38 -3.72 10.26
C ASN A 246 11.12 -4.28 9.59
N VAL A 247 10.58 -3.51 8.65
CA VAL A 247 9.33 -3.79 7.95
C VAL A 247 9.52 -4.11 6.47
N SER A 248 10.75 -4.40 6.04
CA SER A 248 11.13 -4.62 4.62
C SER A 248 10.31 -5.72 3.91
N LYS A 249 9.67 -6.63 4.66
CA LYS A 249 8.83 -7.74 4.16
C LYS A 249 7.36 -7.61 4.58
N ALA A 250 6.94 -6.43 5.06
CA ALA A 250 5.61 -6.20 5.63
C ALA A 250 4.64 -5.55 4.63
N GLN A 251 4.95 -5.61 3.32
CA GLN A 251 4.10 -5.08 2.26
C GLN A 251 2.74 -5.75 2.32
N HIS A 252 1.71 -4.94 2.04
CA HIS A 252 0.34 -5.42 2.04
C HIS A 252 -0.50 -4.61 1.06
N CYS A 253 -1.46 -5.29 0.46
CA CYS A 253 -2.52 -4.69 -0.35
C CYS A 253 -3.84 -4.88 0.39
N ARG A 254 -4.70 -3.85 0.39
CA ARG A 254 -6.09 -3.90 0.88
C ARG A 254 -7.04 -3.45 -0.21
N ALA A 255 -8.35 -3.60 -0.04
CA ALA A 255 -9.33 -3.13 -1.01
C ALA A 255 -10.37 -2.19 -0.40
N ASP A 256 -10.83 -1.25 -1.21
CA ASP A 256 -11.96 -0.39 -0.93
C ASP A 256 -13.07 -0.69 -1.95
N PHE A 257 -14.33 -0.61 -1.52
CA PHE A 257 -15.45 -0.41 -2.43
C PHE A 257 -16.19 0.89 -2.09
N PHE A 258 -16.81 1.51 -3.09
CA PHE A 258 -17.67 2.65 -2.87
C PHE A 258 -19.12 2.16 -2.80
N ALA A 259 -19.82 2.52 -1.73
CA ALA A 259 -21.26 2.34 -1.65
C ALA A 259 -21.96 3.70 -1.56
N ARG A 260 -22.99 3.88 -2.39
CA ARG A 260 -23.81 5.09 -2.33
C ARG A 260 -24.36 5.29 -0.92
N GLY A 261 -24.17 6.50 -0.41
CA GLY A 261 -24.57 6.91 0.93
C GLY A 261 -23.61 6.50 2.05
N TYR A 262 -22.57 5.71 1.77
CA TYR A 262 -21.56 5.32 2.77
C TYR A 262 -20.17 5.88 2.43
N GLY A 263 -19.89 6.09 1.15
CA GLY A 263 -18.57 6.47 0.66
C GLY A 263 -17.67 5.25 0.45
N TRP A 264 -16.36 5.45 0.59
CA TRP A 264 -15.37 4.38 0.49
C TRP A 264 -15.33 3.52 1.75
N VAL A 265 -15.78 2.27 1.61
CA VAL A 265 -15.84 1.25 2.65
C VAL A 265 -14.62 0.32 2.53
N PRO A 266 -13.80 0.20 3.58
CA PRO A 266 -12.62 -0.66 3.57
C PRO A 266 -13.00 -2.14 3.71
N VAL A 267 -12.32 -3.01 2.98
CA VAL A 267 -12.40 -4.46 3.14
C VAL A 267 -11.02 -5.11 3.04
N ASP A 268 -10.85 -6.33 3.58
CA ASP A 268 -9.62 -7.11 3.40
C ASP A 268 -9.84 -8.62 3.55
N PRO A 269 -10.47 -9.30 2.56
CA PRO A 269 -10.64 -10.75 2.60
C PRO A 269 -9.30 -11.50 2.60
N ALA A 270 -8.22 -10.89 2.07
CA ALA A 270 -6.89 -11.50 2.09
C ALA A 270 -6.32 -11.64 3.50
N ASP A 271 -6.55 -10.66 4.37
CA ASP A 271 -6.14 -10.73 5.78
C ASP A 271 -6.91 -11.80 6.55
N VAL A 272 -8.17 -12.07 6.22
CA VAL A 272 -8.91 -13.22 6.79
C VAL A 272 -8.20 -14.53 6.44
N ARG A 273 -7.82 -14.73 5.17
CA ARG A 273 -7.07 -15.92 4.75
C ARG A 273 -5.65 -15.95 5.31
N LYS A 274 -5.05 -14.79 5.61
CA LYS A 274 -3.78 -14.70 6.32
C LYS A 274 -3.91 -15.15 7.77
N VAL A 275 -4.97 -14.74 8.47
CA VAL A 275 -5.25 -15.22 9.85
C VAL A 275 -5.40 -16.74 9.86
N VAL A 276 -6.16 -17.30 8.90
CA VAL A 276 -6.29 -18.76 8.73
C VAL A 276 -4.91 -19.45 8.66
N LEU A 277 -4.00 -18.95 7.82
CA LEU A 277 -2.70 -19.60 7.62
C LEU A 277 -1.72 -19.33 8.77
N GLU A 278 -1.58 -18.07 9.19
CA GLU A 278 -0.42 -17.58 9.94
C GLU A 278 -0.73 -17.21 11.40
N GLU A 279 -1.99 -16.99 11.80
CA GLU A 279 -2.29 -16.63 13.18
C GLU A 279 -2.11 -17.83 14.12
N PRO A 280 -1.30 -17.74 15.19
CA PRO A 280 -0.96 -18.89 16.02
C PRO A 280 -2.18 -19.69 16.53
N PRO A 281 -2.12 -21.04 16.49
CA PRO A 281 -0.96 -21.87 16.12
C PRO A 281 -0.66 -22.00 14.61
N GLY A 282 -1.38 -21.30 13.74
CA GLY A 282 -1.34 -21.43 12.29
C GLY A 282 -2.31 -22.51 11.79
N ASN A 283 -2.66 -22.46 10.52
CA ASN A 283 -3.63 -23.37 9.88
C ASN A 283 -4.96 -23.50 10.64
N LEU A 284 -5.49 -22.37 11.14
CA LEU A 284 -6.78 -22.31 11.82
C LEU A 284 -7.90 -22.78 10.88
N ALA A 285 -8.95 -23.39 11.45
CA ALA A 285 -10.16 -23.66 10.69
C ALA A 285 -10.86 -22.34 10.30
N ILE A 286 -11.54 -22.32 9.15
CA ILE A 286 -12.28 -21.12 8.69
C ILE A 286 -13.36 -20.66 9.70
N GLY A 287 -13.86 -21.60 10.50
CA GLY A 287 -14.84 -21.34 11.57
C GLY A 287 -14.23 -21.03 12.95
N ASP A 288 -12.90 -20.99 13.07
CA ASP A 288 -12.21 -20.62 14.32
C ASP A 288 -12.65 -19.22 14.78
N GLU A 289 -12.73 -19.00 16.09
CA GLU A 289 -13.20 -17.75 16.68
C GLU A 289 -12.37 -16.55 16.22
N LYS A 290 -11.04 -16.68 16.11
CA LYS A 290 -10.16 -15.62 15.62
C LYS A 290 -10.44 -15.32 14.15
N VAL A 291 -10.66 -16.36 13.34
CA VAL A 291 -10.96 -16.18 11.93
C VAL A 291 -12.31 -15.51 11.74
N ARG A 292 -13.33 -15.91 12.51
CA ARG A 292 -14.67 -15.30 12.49
C ARG A 292 -14.62 -13.83 12.90
N ALA A 293 -13.92 -13.50 13.98
CA ALA A 293 -13.75 -12.13 14.44
C ALA A 293 -13.02 -11.25 13.40
N ALA A 294 -11.97 -11.78 12.75
CA ALA A 294 -11.31 -11.09 11.65
C ALA A 294 -12.24 -10.91 10.44
N ARG A 295 -12.97 -11.96 10.04
CA ARG A 295 -13.93 -11.96 8.93
C ARG A 295 -15.03 -10.92 9.12
N GLU A 296 -15.58 -10.80 10.31
CA GLU A 296 -16.59 -9.79 10.64
C GLU A 296 -16.02 -8.37 10.59
N ARG A 297 -14.86 -8.17 11.23
CA ARG A 297 -14.23 -6.85 11.34
C ARG A 297 -13.72 -6.30 10.00
N LEU A 298 -13.11 -7.15 9.18
CA LEU A 298 -12.44 -6.76 7.94
C LEU A 298 -13.42 -6.51 6.79
N PHE A 299 -14.73 -6.48 7.04
CA PHE A 299 -15.73 -5.87 6.17
C PHE A 299 -16.24 -4.58 6.79
N GLY A 300 -15.71 -3.43 6.35
CA GLY A 300 -16.06 -2.11 6.86
C GLY A 300 -15.04 -1.51 7.83
N SER A 301 -13.98 -2.24 8.19
CA SER A 301 -12.89 -1.69 9.00
C SER A 301 -11.50 -2.13 8.57
N TRP A 302 -10.55 -1.20 8.71
CA TRP A 302 -9.12 -1.46 8.69
C TRP A 302 -8.52 -1.06 10.03
N GLU A 303 -7.60 -1.89 10.52
CA GLU A 303 -6.63 -1.40 11.49
C GLU A 303 -5.59 -0.53 10.78
N MET A 304 -5.36 0.67 11.30
CA MET A 304 -4.51 1.67 10.65
C MET A 304 -3.05 1.64 11.15
N ASN A 305 -2.54 0.43 11.38
CA ASN A 305 -1.14 0.11 11.71
C ASN A 305 -0.25 0.01 10.46
N TRP A 306 -0.55 0.78 9.42
CA TRP A 306 0.06 0.67 8.09
C TRP A 306 0.16 2.03 7.39
N LEU A 307 1.09 2.12 6.46
CA LEU A 307 1.29 3.23 5.54
C LEU A 307 0.65 2.89 4.19
N ALA A 308 -0.22 3.77 3.69
CA ALA A 308 -0.75 3.67 2.33
C ALA A 308 0.13 4.47 1.35
N TYR A 309 0.53 3.83 0.26
CA TYR A 309 1.30 4.46 -0.81
C TYR A 309 0.40 5.01 -1.92
N ASN A 310 -0.44 4.16 -2.52
CA ASN A 310 -1.26 4.53 -3.68
C ASN A 310 -2.38 3.50 -3.97
N MET A 311 -3.17 3.78 -5.00
CA MET A 311 -4.25 2.91 -5.52
C MET A 311 -4.08 2.59 -7.01
N GLY A 312 -2.85 2.69 -7.53
CA GLY A 312 -2.58 2.66 -8.96
C GLY A 312 -2.40 1.26 -9.52
N HIS A 313 -2.89 1.06 -10.74
CA HIS A 313 -2.64 -0.11 -11.56
C HIS A 313 -2.02 0.29 -12.90
N ASP A 314 -1.39 -0.66 -13.59
CA ASP A 314 -0.74 -0.42 -14.87
C ASP A 314 0.23 0.79 -14.79
N VAL A 315 0.97 0.88 -13.69
CA VAL A 315 1.78 2.03 -13.31
C VAL A 315 3.00 2.12 -14.23
N LYS A 316 3.13 3.22 -14.95
CA LYS A 316 4.33 3.52 -15.74
C LYS A 316 5.40 4.10 -14.84
N LEU A 317 6.62 3.57 -14.95
CA LEU A 317 7.80 4.14 -14.31
C LEU A 317 8.36 5.28 -15.19
N PRO A 318 8.34 6.55 -14.73
CA PRO A 318 8.84 7.66 -15.53
C PRO A 318 10.32 7.48 -15.85
N ASN A 319 10.70 7.73 -17.11
CA ASN A 319 12.07 7.61 -17.62
C ASN A 319 12.70 6.20 -17.51
N ALA A 320 11.91 5.16 -17.28
CA ALA A 320 12.40 3.80 -17.42
C ALA A 320 12.72 3.51 -18.90
N THR A 321 13.81 2.79 -19.16
CA THR A 321 14.28 2.54 -20.53
C THR A 321 13.40 1.51 -21.23
N LYS A 322 13.13 0.37 -20.56
CA LYS A 322 12.37 -0.76 -21.12
C LYS A 322 11.30 -1.31 -20.18
N ALA A 323 11.12 -0.74 -18.98
CA ALA A 323 10.24 -1.33 -17.99
C ALA A 323 8.78 -1.40 -18.51
N PRO A 324 8.12 -2.57 -18.40
CA PRO A 324 6.69 -2.65 -18.67
C PRO A 324 5.92 -1.80 -17.65
N LYS A 325 4.62 -1.64 -17.87
CA LYS A 325 3.75 -1.13 -16.82
C LYS A 325 3.75 -2.12 -15.66
N LEU A 326 3.91 -1.63 -14.45
CA LEU A 326 3.79 -2.45 -13.25
C LEU A 326 2.31 -2.73 -12.96
N PRO A 327 1.95 -3.95 -12.54
CA PRO A 327 0.61 -4.23 -12.03
C PRO A 327 0.18 -3.27 -10.91
N PHE A 328 1.14 -2.87 -10.08
CA PHE A 328 1.01 -1.91 -8.98
C PHE A 328 2.40 -1.45 -8.52
N LEU A 329 2.47 -0.35 -7.76
CA LEU A 329 3.72 0.15 -7.18
C LEU A 329 3.67 0.11 -5.65
N MET A 330 4.33 -0.87 -5.03
CA MET A 330 4.47 -0.94 -3.57
C MET A 330 5.84 -1.41 -3.08
N TYR A 331 6.65 -1.91 -4.01
CA TYR A 331 8.05 -2.24 -3.79
C TYR A 331 8.91 -1.16 -4.42
N VAL A 332 10.13 -1.01 -3.90
CA VAL A 332 11.17 -0.23 -4.58
C VAL A 332 11.49 -0.92 -5.89
N ASN A 333 11.40 -0.19 -7.01
CA ASN A 333 11.85 -0.65 -8.31
C ASN A 333 13.17 0.03 -8.65
N ALA A 334 14.04 -0.65 -9.39
CA ALA A 334 15.27 -0.07 -9.88
C ALA A 334 15.64 -0.64 -11.24
N GLU A 335 16.36 0.16 -12.02
CA GLU A 335 16.89 -0.19 -13.32
C GLU A 335 18.39 0.12 -13.31
N ALA A 336 19.19 -0.74 -13.92
CA ALA A 336 20.58 -0.45 -14.23
C ALA A 336 20.93 -1.09 -15.57
N ASP A 337 21.80 -0.46 -16.34
CA ASP A 337 22.15 -0.88 -17.71
C ASP A 337 20.94 -1.04 -18.64
N GLY A 338 19.91 -0.20 -18.46
CA GLY A 338 18.67 -0.24 -19.25
C GLY A 338 17.72 -1.39 -18.91
N GLU A 339 18.05 -2.24 -17.93
CA GLU A 339 17.27 -3.41 -17.52
C GLU A 339 16.68 -3.24 -16.11
N LEU A 340 15.38 -3.53 -15.98
CA LEU A 340 14.69 -3.51 -14.70
C LEU A 340 15.17 -4.68 -13.85
N ARG A 341 15.53 -4.41 -12.59
CA ARG A 341 15.97 -5.42 -11.63
C ARG A 341 14.76 -5.98 -10.88
N ASP A 342 14.80 -7.26 -10.52
CA ASP A 342 13.71 -7.91 -9.77
C ASP A 342 13.69 -7.40 -8.32
N GLN A 343 12.67 -6.61 -7.99
CA GLN A 343 12.43 -6.01 -6.67
C GLN A 343 12.26 -7.01 -5.52
N LEU A 344 12.11 -8.30 -5.81
CA LEU A 344 12.02 -9.37 -4.83
C LEU A 344 13.32 -10.15 -4.66
N GLU A 345 14.32 -9.93 -5.52
CA GLU A 345 15.63 -10.59 -5.49
C GLU A 345 16.69 -9.67 -4.84
N PRO A 346 17.07 -9.92 -3.56
CA PRO A 346 17.95 -9.03 -2.79
C PRO A 346 19.36 -8.84 -3.37
N ASP A 347 19.78 -9.75 -4.24
CA ASP A 347 21.06 -9.65 -4.94
C ASP A 347 21.02 -8.67 -6.12
N SER A 348 19.83 -8.32 -6.61
CA SER A 348 19.65 -7.35 -7.70
C SER A 348 19.37 -5.93 -7.20
N ILE A 349 18.47 -5.78 -6.22
CA ILE A 349 18.21 -4.54 -5.51
C ILE A 349 18.17 -4.86 -4.02
N ARG A 350 19.04 -4.22 -3.24
CA ARG A 350 18.94 -4.30 -1.78
C ARG A 350 18.20 -3.07 -1.29
N TYR A 351 17.07 -3.27 -0.64
CA TYR A 351 16.47 -2.21 0.16
C TYR A 351 16.10 -2.71 1.55
N ALA A 352 16.15 -1.79 2.50
CA ALA A 352 15.71 -1.98 3.86
C ALA A 352 14.72 -0.89 4.22
N ILE A 353 13.60 -1.28 4.81
CA ILE A 353 12.57 -0.36 5.30
C ILE A 353 12.49 -0.53 6.81
N SER A 354 12.70 0.55 7.54
CA SER A 354 12.40 0.61 8.96
C SER A 354 11.17 1.47 9.21
N ALA A 355 10.45 1.18 10.28
CA ALA A 355 9.30 1.95 10.73
C ALA A 355 9.34 2.12 12.24
N ARG A 356 8.90 3.29 12.71
CA ARG A 356 8.68 3.57 14.13
C ARG A 356 7.52 4.52 14.31
N GLU A 357 6.78 4.34 15.40
CA GLU A 357 5.86 5.35 15.88
C GLU A 357 6.66 6.48 16.55
N ILE A 358 6.27 7.73 16.29
CA ILE A 358 6.94 8.92 16.83
C ILE A 358 5.92 9.73 17.64
N SER A 359 6.34 10.18 18.82
CA SER A 359 5.55 11.09 19.64
C SER A 359 5.73 12.54 19.19
N ALA A 360 4.72 13.37 19.44
CA ALA A 360 4.70 14.80 19.14
C ALA A 360 5.78 15.59 19.88
#